data_AF-X1P6F2-F1
#
_entry.id   AF-X1P6F2-F1
#
_cell.length_a   1.000
_cell.length_b   1.000
_cell.length_c   1.000
_cell.angle_alpha   90.00
_cell.angle_beta   90.00
_cell.angle_gamma   90.00
#
_symmetry.space_group_name_H-M   'P 1'
#
loop_
_entity.id
_entity.type
_entity.pdbx_description
1 polymer ?
#
loop_
_entity_poly.entity_id
_entity_poly.type
_entity_poly.pdbx_seq_one_letter_code
_entity_poly.pdbx_strand_id
1 'polypeptide(L)'
;MAKDFKIVFDGGAYLSSGAIAVFCPYAYSEAVYRIPNYRYEAIRAYTNKTPCSMQRTHGNQLSLAEEVMIDRIARDLGIDPVEIRLKHAVKAGETLPSQSKVTSFALGETIEKAVAASGWKEKRGKLGDGRGIGLACGTAFAGLYLGIRFNSSAYMKFNEDGSATLFTGSVDNGQGNESMMVQVAAEELGLPMKDIALVCADSELTPQDPGSYPMLAAFCSANAVRLAASDAKQQIKKIAA
;
A
#
# COMPACT_ATOMS: atom_id res chain seq x y z
N MET A 1 -15.17 -10.83 21.30
CA MET A 1 -15.11 -10.78 19.82
C MET A 1 -13.87 -11.53 19.37
N ALA A 2 -14.02 -12.41 18.38
CA ALA A 2 -12.94 -13.24 17.87
C ALA A 2 -13.05 -13.37 16.35
N LYS A 3 -11.91 -13.60 15.70
CA LYS A 3 -11.78 -13.77 14.26
C LYS A 3 -10.93 -15.00 13.97
N ASP A 4 -11.49 -15.92 13.20
CA ASP A 4 -10.89 -17.22 12.90
C ASP A 4 -11.02 -17.50 11.40
N PHE A 5 -9.90 -17.48 10.70
CA PHE A 5 -9.86 -17.63 9.25
C PHE A 5 -8.99 -18.81 8.83
N LYS A 6 -9.54 -19.64 7.95
CA LYS A 6 -8.80 -20.65 7.20
C LYS A 6 -8.91 -20.35 5.71
N ILE A 7 -7.78 -20.28 5.03
CA ILE A 7 -7.72 -20.00 3.59
C ILE A 7 -6.92 -21.09 2.88
N VAL A 8 -7.44 -21.55 1.75
CA VAL A 8 -6.74 -22.48 0.86
C VAL A 8 -6.60 -21.81 -0.50
N PHE A 9 -5.36 -21.50 -0.87
CA PHE A 9 -5.03 -20.90 -2.16
C PHE A 9 -4.60 -21.97 -3.16
N ASP A 10 -5.13 -21.87 -4.38
CA ASP A 10 -4.60 -22.59 -5.54
C ASP A 10 -3.24 -22.00 -5.93
N GLY A 11 -2.21 -22.84 -5.82
CA GLY A 11 -0.79 -22.59 -6.05
C GLY A 11 -0.38 -22.42 -7.51
N GLY A 12 -1.06 -23.15 -8.38
CA GLY A 12 -0.45 -23.64 -9.60
C GLY A 12 0.74 -24.57 -9.34
N ALA A 13 1.49 -24.85 -10.41
CA ALA A 13 2.53 -25.89 -10.42
C ALA A 13 3.83 -25.54 -9.68
N TYR A 14 4.07 -24.26 -9.37
CA TYR A 14 5.31 -23.77 -8.75
C TYR A 14 5.01 -22.78 -7.61
N LEU A 15 5.92 -22.70 -6.63
CA LEU A 15 5.73 -21.91 -5.41
C LEU A 15 5.53 -20.42 -5.70
N SER A 16 6.32 -19.86 -6.63
CA SER A 16 6.40 -18.42 -6.91
C SER A 16 6.48 -17.59 -5.61
N SER A 17 5.61 -16.59 -5.44
CA SER A 17 5.49 -15.76 -4.24
C SER A 17 4.70 -16.42 -3.09
N GLY A 18 4.64 -17.75 -3.01
CA GLY A 18 3.71 -18.50 -2.16
C GLY A 18 3.70 -18.10 -0.68
N ALA A 19 4.86 -17.91 -0.06
CA ALA A 19 4.96 -17.46 1.34
C ALA A 19 4.39 -16.04 1.53
N ILE A 20 4.61 -15.15 0.56
CA ILE A 20 4.05 -13.79 0.56
C ILE A 20 2.52 -13.85 0.33
N ALA A 21 2.07 -14.73 -0.55
CA ALA A 21 0.65 -14.91 -0.88
C ALA A 21 -0.20 -15.33 0.34
N VAL A 22 0.36 -16.13 1.25
CA VAL A 22 -0.31 -16.52 2.51
C VAL A 22 -0.09 -15.51 3.63
N PHE A 23 0.93 -14.65 3.57
CA PHE A 23 1.16 -13.61 4.57
C PHE A 23 0.30 -12.36 4.35
N CYS A 24 0.23 -11.84 3.12
CA CYS A 24 -0.46 -10.59 2.83
C CYS A 24 -1.94 -10.54 3.28
N PRO A 25 -2.76 -11.60 3.08
CA PRO A 25 -4.15 -11.58 3.54
C PRO A 25 -4.24 -11.33 5.05
N TYR A 26 -3.39 -11.99 5.84
CA TYR A 26 -3.31 -11.78 7.29
C TYR A 26 -3.00 -10.31 7.62
N ALA A 27 -1.95 -9.76 7.01
CA ALA A 27 -1.50 -8.40 7.28
C ALA A 27 -2.54 -7.33 6.91
N TYR A 28 -3.29 -7.49 5.83
CA TYR A 28 -4.40 -6.58 5.50
C TYR A 28 -5.54 -6.72 6.50
N SER A 29 -5.93 -7.96 6.77
CA SER A 29 -7.10 -8.34 7.55
C SER A 29 -7.01 -7.95 9.04
N GLU A 30 -5.83 -7.98 9.64
CA GLU A 30 -5.65 -7.55 11.03
C GLU A 30 -5.69 -6.02 11.19
N ALA A 31 -5.43 -5.27 10.12
CA ALA A 31 -5.29 -3.82 10.17
C ALA A 31 -6.61 -3.05 9.94
N VAL A 32 -7.71 -3.73 9.59
CA VAL A 32 -9.00 -3.06 9.31
C VAL A 32 -9.77 -2.79 10.61
N TYR A 33 -10.00 -3.82 11.43
CA TYR A 33 -10.82 -3.76 12.62
C TYR A 33 -10.11 -4.30 13.86
N ARG A 34 -10.32 -3.63 15.00
CA ARG A 34 -9.88 -4.01 16.34
C ARG A 34 -10.55 -5.31 16.78
N ILE A 35 -9.90 -6.45 16.52
CA ILE A 35 -10.37 -7.76 16.97
C ILE A 35 -9.31 -8.41 17.87
N PRO A 36 -9.54 -8.50 19.20
CA PRO A 36 -8.50 -8.86 20.16
C PRO A 36 -8.10 -10.34 20.13
N ASN A 37 -8.98 -11.22 19.64
CA ASN A 37 -8.72 -12.66 19.55
C ASN A 37 -8.67 -13.05 18.08
N TYR A 38 -7.49 -13.45 17.59
CA TYR A 38 -7.25 -13.65 16.17
C TYR A 38 -6.57 -15.00 15.92
N ARG A 39 -7.13 -15.82 15.02
CA ARG A 39 -6.53 -17.05 14.52
C ARG A 39 -6.52 -17.04 12.99
N TYR A 40 -5.37 -17.37 12.42
CA TYR A 40 -5.16 -17.41 10.97
C TYR A 40 -4.47 -18.71 10.58
N GLU A 41 -5.07 -19.42 9.64
CA GLU A 41 -4.48 -20.56 8.96
C GLU A 41 -4.54 -20.33 7.45
N ALA A 42 -3.42 -20.50 6.76
CA ALA A 42 -3.39 -20.41 5.32
C ALA A 42 -2.55 -21.53 4.70
N ILE A 43 -3.09 -22.09 3.63
CA ILE A 43 -2.49 -23.19 2.86
C ILE A 43 -2.33 -22.72 1.43
N ARG A 44 -1.12 -22.85 0.89
CA ARG A 44 -0.83 -22.68 -0.55
C ARG A 44 -0.68 -24.07 -1.16
N ALA A 45 -1.72 -24.57 -1.82
CA ALA A 45 -1.75 -25.92 -2.36
C ALA A 45 -1.16 -25.95 -3.78
N TYR A 46 -0.19 -26.83 -4.05
CA TYR A 46 0.26 -27.08 -5.42
C TYR A 46 -0.86 -27.73 -6.24
N THR A 47 -0.98 -27.31 -7.50
CA THR A 47 -1.93 -27.89 -8.47
C THR A 47 -1.27 -28.01 -9.84
N ASN A 48 -1.85 -28.78 -10.77
CA ASN A 48 -1.35 -28.88 -12.15
C ASN A 48 -1.75 -27.69 -13.05
N LYS A 49 -2.12 -26.54 -12.47
CA LYS A 49 -2.46 -25.31 -13.22
C LYS A 49 -1.24 -24.40 -13.38
N THR A 50 -1.37 -23.38 -14.21
CA THR A 50 -0.37 -22.33 -14.36
C THR A 50 0.03 -21.75 -12.99
N PRO A 51 1.34 -21.56 -12.70
CA PRO A 51 1.80 -20.95 -11.46
C PRO A 51 1.14 -19.61 -11.22
N CYS A 52 0.52 -19.43 -10.05
CA CYS A 52 0.03 -18.10 -9.70
C CYS A 52 1.14 -17.28 -9.04
N SER A 53 1.09 -15.98 -9.27
CA SER A 53 2.04 -15.02 -8.72
C SER A 53 1.30 -13.78 -8.21
N MET A 54 2.02 -12.69 -8.05
CA MET A 54 1.48 -11.43 -7.55
C MET A 54 0.50 -10.82 -8.56
N GLN A 55 -0.67 -10.42 -8.06
CA GLN A 55 -1.58 -9.50 -8.71
C GLN A 55 -1.79 -8.28 -7.81
N ARG A 56 -2.32 -7.19 -8.38
CA ARG A 56 -2.58 -5.95 -7.64
C ARG A 56 -3.34 -6.25 -6.36
N THR A 57 -2.87 -5.70 -5.23
CA THR A 57 -3.36 -6.03 -3.87
C THR A 57 -3.25 -7.53 -3.54
N HIS A 58 -2.04 -8.07 -3.65
CA HIS A 58 -1.77 -9.51 -3.56
C HIS A 58 -2.31 -10.12 -2.26
N GLY A 59 -3.28 -11.03 -2.34
CA GLY A 59 -3.89 -11.68 -1.17
C GLY A 59 -5.09 -10.93 -0.56
N ASN A 60 -5.47 -9.76 -1.08
CA ASN A 60 -6.60 -8.97 -0.57
C ASN A 60 -7.99 -9.58 -0.88
N GLN A 61 -8.03 -10.75 -1.52
CA GLN A 61 -9.26 -11.51 -1.76
C GLN A 61 -9.97 -11.89 -0.46
N LEU A 62 -9.22 -12.03 0.66
CA LEU A 62 -9.78 -12.28 1.99
C LEU A 62 -10.76 -11.19 2.43
N SER A 63 -10.51 -9.92 2.07
CA SER A 63 -11.36 -8.81 2.47
C SER A 63 -12.79 -8.94 1.96
N LEU A 64 -13.01 -9.62 0.82
CA LEU A 64 -14.37 -9.91 0.36
C LEU A 64 -15.13 -10.77 1.37
N ALA A 65 -14.51 -11.88 1.81
CA ALA A 65 -15.14 -12.79 2.76
C ALA A 65 -15.37 -12.11 4.11
N GLU A 66 -14.40 -11.34 4.58
CA GLU A 66 -14.50 -10.57 5.82
C GLU A 66 -15.63 -9.52 5.77
N GLU A 67 -15.65 -8.67 4.74
CA GLU A 67 -16.63 -7.59 4.65
C GLU A 67 -18.05 -8.10 4.46
N VAL A 68 -18.23 -9.19 3.72
CA VAL A 68 -19.53 -9.87 3.59
C VAL A 68 -19.97 -10.45 4.93
N MET A 69 -19.06 -11.03 5.72
CA MET A 69 -19.39 -11.54 7.05
C MET A 69 -19.79 -10.42 8.01
N ILE A 70 -19.08 -9.28 7.98
CA ILE A 70 -19.43 -8.12 8.80
C ILE A 70 -20.82 -7.58 8.44
N ASP A 71 -21.16 -7.52 7.14
CA ASP A 71 -22.49 -7.13 6.69
C ASP A 71 -23.60 -8.09 7.15
N ARG A 72 -23.31 -9.40 7.16
CA ARG A 72 -24.25 -10.41 7.69
C ARG A 72 -24.44 -10.25 9.20
N ILE A 73 -23.36 -10.10 9.95
CA ILE A 73 -23.40 -9.85 11.40
C ILE A 73 -24.19 -8.59 11.70
N ALA A 74 -23.95 -7.50 10.97
CA ALA A 74 -24.68 -6.24 11.12
C ALA A 74 -26.19 -6.46 10.92
N ARG A 75 -26.58 -7.20 9.86
CA ARG A 75 -27.98 -7.53 9.59
C ARG A 75 -28.60 -8.36 10.72
N ASP A 76 -27.93 -9.41 11.16
CA ASP A 76 -28.45 -10.33 12.18
C ASP A 76 -28.60 -9.63 13.54
N LEU A 77 -27.74 -8.65 13.83
CA LEU A 77 -27.80 -7.83 15.04
C LEU A 77 -28.72 -6.60 14.90
N GLY A 78 -29.23 -6.31 13.70
CA GLY A 78 -30.02 -5.10 13.44
C GLY A 78 -29.23 -3.78 13.58
N ILE A 79 -27.91 -3.82 13.40
CA ILE A 79 -27.00 -2.67 13.50
C ILE A 79 -26.71 -2.14 12.09
N ASP A 80 -26.58 -0.82 11.93
CA ASP A 80 -26.15 -0.25 10.64
C ASP A 80 -24.72 -0.75 10.28
N PRO A 81 -24.48 -1.27 9.06
CA PRO A 81 -23.16 -1.74 8.64
C PRO A 81 -22.04 -0.70 8.71
N VAL A 82 -22.36 0.60 8.66
CA VAL A 82 -21.41 1.69 8.89
C VAL A 82 -21.04 1.79 10.36
N GLU A 83 -22.04 1.71 11.25
CA GLU A 83 -21.84 1.88 12.69
C GLU A 83 -20.91 0.80 13.25
N ILE A 84 -21.13 -0.46 12.88
CA ILE A 84 -20.26 -1.56 13.33
C ILE A 84 -18.81 -1.36 12.86
N ARG A 85 -18.62 -0.85 11.64
CA ARG A 85 -17.28 -0.59 11.08
C ARG A 85 -16.59 0.57 11.80
N LEU A 86 -17.28 1.69 12.02
CA LEU A 86 -16.73 2.83 12.76
C LEU A 86 -16.37 2.46 14.20
N LYS A 87 -17.25 1.71 14.88
CA LYS A 87 -17.03 1.24 16.25
C LYS A 87 -15.77 0.40 16.36
N HIS A 88 -15.48 -0.43 15.36
CA HIS A 88 -14.37 -1.37 15.38
C HIS A 88 -13.15 -0.94 14.57
N ALA A 89 -13.19 0.15 13.80
CA ALA A 89 -12.06 0.60 12.97
C ALA A 89 -10.79 0.80 13.81
N VAL A 90 -9.67 0.23 13.36
CA VAL A 90 -8.34 0.46 13.94
C VAL A 90 -8.03 1.97 13.97
N LYS A 91 -7.21 2.41 14.93
CA LYS A 91 -6.76 3.80 15.05
C LYS A 91 -5.24 3.92 15.04
N ALA A 92 -4.74 5.09 14.65
CA ALA A 92 -3.34 5.44 14.83
C ALA A 92 -2.92 5.29 16.30
N GLY A 93 -1.69 4.82 16.51
CA GLY A 93 -1.13 4.54 17.84
C GLY A 93 -1.51 3.17 18.41
N GLU A 94 -2.42 2.41 17.79
CA GLU A 94 -2.76 1.07 18.25
C GLU A 94 -1.70 0.03 17.85
N THR A 95 -1.64 -1.07 18.59
CA THR A 95 -0.79 -2.23 18.31
C THR A 95 -1.68 -3.34 17.77
N LEU A 96 -1.34 -3.88 16.60
CA LEU A 96 -2.07 -4.96 15.93
C LEU A 96 -1.76 -6.32 16.58
N PRO A 97 -2.56 -7.37 16.30
CA PRO A 97 -2.26 -8.74 16.73
C PRO A 97 -0.83 -9.20 16.39
N SER A 98 -0.30 -8.81 15.23
CA SER A 98 1.10 -9.05 14.81
C SER A 98 2.16 -8.33 15.63
N GLN A 99 1.77 -7.52 16.63
CA GLN A 99 2.62 -6.57 17.35
C GLN A 99 3.09 -5.37 16.51
N SER A 100 2.65 -5.26 15.26
CA SER A 100 2.93 -4.09 14.43
C SER A 100 2.28 -2.84 15.02
N LYS A 101 3.03 -1.73 15.05
CA LYS A 101 2.53 -0.43 15.51
C LYS A 101 1.92 0.35 14.35
N VAL A 102 0.69 0.78 14.52
CA VAL A 102 0.02 1.66 13.54
C VAL A 102 0.47 3.09 13.79
N THR A 103 1.24 3.68 12.87
CA THR A 103 1.78 5.05 13.02
C THR A 103 0.79 6.12 12.55
N SER A 104 0.10 5.86 11.45
CA SER A 104 -0.91 6.76 10.86
C SER A 104 -2.05 5.94 10.29
N PHE A 105 -3.30 6.31 10.61
CA PHE A 105 -4.47 5.59 10.13
C PHE A 105 -5.74 6.42 10.25
N ALA A 106 -6.44 6.62 9.13
CA ALA A 106 -7.62 7.47 9.02
C ALA A 106 -8.83 6.73 8.44
N LEU A 107 -8.98 5.43 8.76
CA LEU A 107 -10.09 4.62 8.25
C LEU A 107 -11.46 5.17 8.70
N GLY A 108 -11.59 5.59 9.96
CA GLY A 108 -12.83 6.18 10.47
C GLY A 108 -13.27 7.41 9.67
N GLU A 109 -12.36 8.37 9.49
CA GLU A 109 -12.61 9.58 8.68
C GLU A 109 -12.93 9.23 7.22
N THR A 110 -12.27 8.21 6.66
CA THR A 110 -12.52 7.75 5.29
C THR A 110 -13.92 7.17 5.15
N ILE A 111 -14.37 6.38 6.13
CA ILE A 111 -15.75 5.86 6.18
C ILE A 111 -16.75 7.01 6.25
N GLU A 112 -16.54 7.96 7.16
CA GLU A 112 -17.45 9.11 7.33
C GLU A 112 -17.58 9.93 6.04
N LYS A 113 -16.44 10.22 5.38
CA LYS A 113 -16.43 10.93 4.09
C LYS A 113 -17.15 10.15 3.00
N ALA A 114 -16.93 8.84 2.89
CA ALA A 114 -17.61 7.99 1.90
C ALA A 114 -19.12 7.91 2.15
N VAL A 115 -19.55 7.81 3.40
CA VAL A 115 -20.96 7.76 3.82
C VAL A 115 -21.66 9.08 3.50
N ALA A 116 -21.01 10.21 3.79
CA ALA A 116 -21.54 11.53 3.47
C ALA A 116 -21.63 11.75 1.96
N ALA A 117 -20.55 11.50 1.21
CA ALA A 117 -20.50 11.72 -0.24
C ALA A 117 -21.47 10.80 -1.01
N SER A 118 -21.72 9.59 -0.51
CA SER A 118 -22.62 8.65 -1.16
C SER A 118 -24.10 8.89 -0.87
N GLY A 119 -24.45 9.70 0.15
CA GLY A 119 -25.84 9.84 0.62
C GLY A 119 -26.36 8.55 1.23
N TRP A 120 -25.53 7.87 2.03
CA TRP A 120 -25.83 6.54 2.58
C TRP A 120 -27.16 6.50 3.34
N LYS A 121 -27.41 7.48 4.22
CA LYS A 121 -28.59 7.51 5.09
C LYS A 121 -29.90 7.65 4.31
N GLU A 122 -29.85 8.37 3.20
CA GLU A 122 -30.97 8.64 2.31
C GLU A 122 -31.23 7.46 1.37
N LYS A 123 -30.20 6.67 1.05
CA LYS A 123 -30.28 5.57 0.06
C LYS A 123 -30.42 4.18 0.68
N ARG A 124 -29.82 3.93 1.85
CA ARG A 124 -29.79 2.59 2.44
C ARG A 124 -31.21 2.12 2.76
N GLY A 125 -31.61 1.02 2.12
CA GLY A 125 -32.97 0.45 2.24
C GLY A 125 -34.07 1.23 1.51
N LYS A 126 -33.73 2.24 0.70
CA LYS A 126 -34.68 3.22 0.14
C LYS A 126 -34.59 3.40 -1.39
N LEU A 127 -33.78 2.61 -2.09
CA LEU A 127 -33.51 2.78 -3.54
C LEU A 127 -34.54 2.12 -4.48
N GLY A 128 -35.57 1.47 -3.95
CA GLY A 128 -36.54 0.69 -4.71
C GLY A 128 -36.01 -0.68 -5.15
N ASP A 129 -36.84 -1.44 -5.85
CA ASP A 129 -36.57 -2.83 -6.21
C ASP A 129 -35.38 -2.96 -7.17
N GLY A 130 -34.56 -4.00 -6.95
CA GLY A 130 -33.39 -4.30 -7.77
C GLY A 130 -32.19 -3.35 -7.58
N ARG A 131 -32.25 -2.42 -6.62
CA ARG A 131 -31.18 -1.44 -6.36
C ARG A 131 -30.70 -1.51 -4.92
N GLY A 132 -29.40 -1.31 -4.73
CA GLY A 132 -28.77 -1.33 -3.41
C GLY A 132 -27.54 -0.44 -3.34
N ILE A 133 -27.16 -0.11 -2.12
CA ILE A 133 -25.90 0.56 -1.79
C ILE A 133 -25.19 -0.28 -0.75
N GLY A 134 -23.89 -0.48 -0.93
CA GLY A 134 -23.01 -1.24 -0.04
C GLY A 134 -21.76 -0.44 0.31
N LEU A 135 -21.14 -0.79 1.43
CA LEU A 135 -19.89 -0.23 1.90
C LEU A 135 -18.97 -1.40 2.24
N ALA A 136 -17.70 -1.28 1.87
CA ALA A 136 -16.66 -2.19 2.29
C ALA A 136 -15.40 -1.41 2.68
N CYS A 137 -14.63 -1.92 3.62
CA CYS A 137 -13.34 -1.38 4.00
C CYS A 137 -12.21 -2.35 3.64
N GLY A 138 -11.05 -1.80 3.36
CA GLY A 138 -9.84 -2.56 3.13
C GLY A 138 -8.62 -1.71 3.45
N THR A 139 -7.50 -2.38 3.69
CA THR A 139 -6.21 -1.74 3.92
C THR A 139 -5.20 -2.27 2.92
N ALA A 140 -4.16 -1.48 2.70
CA ALA A 140 -2.97 -1.90 1.98
C ALA A 140 -1.76 -1.31 2.71
N PHE A 141 -0.68 -2.08 2.81
CA PHE A 141 0.60 -1.58 3.30
C PHE A 141 1.46 -1.07 2.13
N ALA A 142 2.30 -0.08 2.41
CA ALA A 142 3.32 0.41 1.49
C ALA A 142 4.66 -0.27 1.84
N GLY A 143 5.03 -1.29 1.06
CA GLY A 143 6.20 -2.13 1.32
C GLY A 143 5.95 -3.29 2.29
N LEU A 144 6.74 -4.35 2.19
CA LEU A 144 6.62 -5.54 3.05
C LEU A 144 7.50 -5.38 4.30
N TYR A 145 6.91 -5.45 5.49
CA TYR A 145 7.63 -5.38 6.77
C TYR A 145 8.45 -6.64 7.11
N LEU A 146 8.68 -7.51 6.14
CA LEU A 146 9.48 -8.74 6.28
C LEU A 146 11.00 -8.47 6.23
N GLY A 147 11.43 -7.19 6.18
CA GLY A 147 12.83 -6.79 6.09
C GLY A 147 13.52 -7.12 4.76
N ILE A 148 12.81 -7.74 3.83
CA ILE A 148 13.28 -8.06 2.48
C ILE A 148 12.88 -6.94 1.53
N ARG A 149 13.81 -6.50 0.66
CA ARG A 149 13.51 -5.63 -0.48
C ARG A 149 12.80 -4.31 -0.07
N PHE A 150 13.20 -3.75 1.09
CA PHE A 150 12.65 -2.51 1.67
C PHE A 150 13.63 -1.33 1.60
N ASN A 151 14.65 -1.42 0.75
CA ASN A 151 15.63 -0.37 0.52
C ASN A 151 15.44 0.21 -0.88
N SER A 152 15.92 1.43 -1.10
CA SER A 152 16.07 2.01 -2.43
C SER A 152 17.29 2.92 -2.41
N SER A 153 17.87 3.19 -3.57
CA SER A 153 19.03 4.05 -3.71
C SER A 153 18.84 4.96 -4.91
N ALA A 154 19.38 6.17 -4.79
CA ALA A 154 19.39 7.17 -5.83
C ALA A 154 20.64 8.02 -5.66
N TYR A 155 21.12 8.63 -6.74
CA TYR A 155 22.13 9.68 -6.65
C TYR A 155 21.84 10.80 -7.65
N MET A 156 22.37 11.98 -7.36
CA MET A 156 22.23 13.17 -8.18
C MET A 156 23.58 13.55 -8.78
N LYS A 157 23.56 13.99 -10.03
CA LYS A 157 24.69 14.66 -10.68
C LYS A 157 24.26 16.06 -11.11
N PHE A 158 25.06 17.06 -10.79
CA PHE A 158 24.89 18.40 -11.35
C PHE A 158 25.70 18.56 -12.63
N ASN A 159 25.13 19.25 -13.60
CA ASN A 159 25.74 19.58 -14.87
C ASN A 159 26.29 21.01 -14.84
N GLU A 160 27.22 21.33 -15.74
CA GLU A 160 27.86 22.65 -15.81
C GLU A 160 26.89 23.77 -16.20
N ASP A 161 25.77 23.44 -16.86
CA ASP A 161 24.71 24.38 -17.23
C ASP A 161 23.73 24.69 -16.08
N GLY A 162 23.96 24.11 -14.90
CA GLY A 162 23.10 24.26 -13.72
C GLY A 162 21.90 23.32 -13.68
N SER A 163 21.69 22.49 -14.70
CA SER A 163 20.72 21.39 -14.64
C SER A 163 21.23 20.24 -13.77
N ALA A 164 20.32 19.33 -13.40
CA ALA A 164 20.67 18.12 -12.66
C ALA A 164 20.21 16.87 -13.38
N THR A 165 20.87 15.74 -13.12
CA THR A 165 20.46 14.42 -13.58
C THR A 165 20.26 13.52 -12.36
N LEU A 166 19.05 12.99 -12.22
CA LEU A 166 18.67 12.00 -11.21
C LEU A 166 18.90 10.59 -11.76
N PHE A 167 19.62 9.77 -11.00
CA PHE A 167 19.81 8.35 -11.27
C PHE A 167 19.12 7.51 -10.20
N THR A 168 18.22 6.62 -10.61
CA THR A 168 17.45 5.76 -9.68
C THR A 168 17.14 4.40 -10.31
N GLY A 169 17.26 3.32 -9.54
CA GLY A 169 16.85 1.99 -10.00
C GLY A 169 15.33 1.81 -10.05
N SER A 170 14.55 2.78 -9.56
CA SER A 170 13.10 2.68 -9.50
C SER A 170 12.49 2.58 -10.90
N VAL A 171 11.57 1.64 -11.09
CA VAL A 171 10.93 1.35 -12.39
C VAL A 171 9.54 1.99 -12.44
N ASP A 172 9.09 2.46 -13.59
CA ASP A 172 7.69 2.83 -13.80
C ASP A 172 6.96 1.78 -14.65
N ASN A 173 5.81 1.31 -14.15
CA ASN A 173 4.93 0.40 -14.88
C ASN A 173 3.68 1.16 -15.41
N GLY A 174 3.70 2.49 -15.41
CA GLY A 174 2.61 3.37 -15.82
C GLY A 174 1.86 4.04 -14.65
N GLN A 175 2.33 3.88 -13.42
CA GLN A 175 1.76 4.54 -12.23
C GLN A 175 2.27 5.98 -12.03
N GLY A 176 3.31 6.38 -12.76
CA GLY A 176 3.89 7.73 -12.67
C GLY A 176 5.01 7.85 -11.63
N ASN A 177 5.75 6.77 -11.38
CA ASN A 177 6.94 6.79 -10.53
C ASN A 177 7.99 7.76 -11.07
N GLU A 178 8.28 7.75 -12.37
CA GLU A 178 9.32 8.60 -12.96
C GLU A 178 9.02 10.09 -12.71
N SER A 179 7.80 10.52 -13.06
CA SER A 179 7.32 11.88 -12.81
C SER A 179 7.37 12.26 -11.33
N MET A 180 6.92 11.36 -10.45
CA MET A 180 6.95 11.58 -9.00
C MET A 180 8.39 11.75 -8.49
N MET A 181 9.36 10.96 -8.96
CA MET A 181 10.75 11.11 -8.54
C MET A 181 11.33 12.46 -8.95
N VAL A 182 11.05 12.91 -10.18
CA VAL A 182 11.48 14.23 -10.65
C VAL A 182 10.83 15.34 -9.83
N GLN A 183 9.54 15.22 -9.47
CA GLN A 183 8.87 16.18 -8.58
C GLN A 183 9.54 16.28 -7.21
N VAL A 184 9.89 15.15 -6.61
CA VAL A 184 10.56 15.13 -5.30
C VAL A 184 11.94 15.76 -5.36
N ALA A 185 12.73 15.45 -6.41
CA ALA A 185 14.05 16.07 -6.60
C ALA A 185 13.93 17.58 -6.86
N ALA A 186 12.98 18.00 -7.70
CA ALA A 186 12.71 19.40 -8.02
C ALA A 186 12.40 20.22 -6.76
N GLU A 187 11.48 19.73 -5.93
CA GLU A 187 11.09 20.38 -4.68
C GLU A 187 12.27 20.50 -3.71
N GLU A 188 13.01 19.41 -3.49
CA GLU A 188 14.14 19.42 -2.55
C GLU A 188 15.25 20.36 -3.03
N LEU A 189 15.56 20.39 -4.33
CA LEU A 189 16.62 21.25 -4.91
C LEU A 189 16.19 22.70 -5.13
N GLY A 190 14.89 22.96 -5.27
CA GLY A 190 14.37 24.25 -5.70
C GLY A 190 14.60 24.52 -7.20
N LEU A 191 14.67 23.46 -8.01
CA LEU A 191 14.83 23.55 -9.46
C LEU A 191 13.49 23.31 -10.18
N PRO A 192 13.24 23.93 -11.34
CA PRO A 192 12.15 23.52 -12.21
C PRO A 192 12.32 22.06 -12.64
N MET A 193 11.22 21.30 -12.70
CA MET A 193 11.26 19.89 -13.15
C MET A 193 11.92 19.70 -14.52
N LYS A 194 11.75 20.65 -15.44
CA LYS A 194 12.35 20.62 -16.79
C LYS A 194 13.88 20.66 -16.78
N ASP A 195 14.48 21.12 -15.68
CA ASP A 195 15.93 21.24 -15.51
C ASP A 195 16.50 20.00 -14.78
N ILE A 196 15.68 18.95 -14.61
CA ILE A 196 16.07 17.66 -14.04
C ILE A 196 15.84 16.56 -15.08
N ALA A 197 16.94 16.03 -15.61
CA ALA A 197 16.93 14.80 -16.40
C ALA A 197 16.82 13.57 -15.50
N LEU A 198 16.21 12.50 -16.02
CA LEU A 198 16.04 11.24 -15.30
C LEU A 198 16.71 10.09 -16.07
N VAL A 199 17.54 9.33 -15.36
CA VAL A 199 18.06 8.03 -15.81
C VAL A 199 17.52 6.99 -14.83
N CYS A 200 16.74 6.04 -15.33
CA CYS A 200 16.12 5.02 -14.49
C CYS A 200 16.24 3.61 -15.06
N ALA A 201 16.25 2.62 -14.16
CA ALA A 201 16.15 1.19 -14.48
C ALA A 201 17.22 0.64 -15.46
N ASP A 202 18.39 1.28 -15.52
CA ASP A 202 19.55 0.82 -16.29
C ASP A 202 20.57 0.22 -15.32
N SER A 203 20.85 -1.08 -15.41
CA SER A 203 21.74 -1.78 -14.48
C SER A 203 23.21 -1.34 -14.58
N GLU A 204 23.62 -0.70 -15.66
CA GLU A 204 24.97 -0.15 -15.82
C GLU A 204 25.08 1.23 -15.16
N LEU A 205 24.01 2.03 -15.24
CA LEU A 205 24.04 3.45 -14.86
C LEU A 205 23.37 3.75 -13.51
N THR A 206 22.44 2.91 -13.05
CA THR A 206 21.57 3.24 -11.92
C THR A 206 21.85 2.35 -10.70
N PRO A 207 21.68 2.88 -9.48
CA PRO A 207 21.87 2.10 -8.27
C PRO A 207 20.74 1.06 -8.10
N GLN A 208 20.99 0.06 -7.26
CA GLN A 208 20.03 -1.03 -7.03
C GLN A 208 18.73 -0.53 -6.38
N ASP A 209 17.60 -0.94 -6.96
CA ASP A 209 16.27 -0.82 -6.38
C ASP A 209 15.61 -2.22 -6.40
N PRO A 210 14.79 -2.58 -5.39
CA PRO A 210 14.11 -3.86 -5.36
C PRO A 210 13.10 -4.03 -6.49
N GLY A 211 12.61 -2.94 -7.08
CA GLY A 211 11.62 -2.91 -8.15
C GLY A 211 10.26 -2.41 -7.67
N SER A 212 9.35 -2.22 -8.63
CA SER A 212 8.05 -1.58 -8.40
C SER A 212 6.97 -2.53 -7.90
N TYR A 213 7.17 -2.99 -6.67
CA TYR A 213 6.27 -3.74 -5.80
C TYR A 213 6.80 -3.54 -4.37
N PRO A 214 6.02 -3.72 -3.30
CA PRO A 214 4.57 -3.74 -3.13
C PRO A 214 4.09 -2.35 -2.69
N MET A 215 3.86 -1.45 -3.66
CA MET A 215 3.48 -0.05 -3.39
C MET A 215 4.53 0.73 -2.57
N LEU A 216 5.82 0.37 -2.70
CA LEU A 216 6.91 0.98 -1.93
C LEU A 216 7.48 2.27 -2.55
N ALA A 217 7.33 2.48 -3.87
CA ALA A 217 8.09 3.50 -4.59
C ALA A 217 7.88 4.92 -4.02
N ALA A 218 6.64 5.31 -3.75
CA ALA A 218 6.31 6.61 -3.17
C ALA A 218 6.80 6.79 -1.73
N PHE A 219 7.10 5.70 -1.03
CA PHE A 219 7.60 5.74 0.34
C PHE A 219 9.12 5.61 0.38
N CYS A 220 9.68 4.47 -0.06
CA CYS A 220 11.12 4.22 0.03
C CYS A 220 11.90 4.92 -1.08
N SER A 221 11.54 4.72 -2.35
CA SER A 221 12.32 5.24 -3.48
C SER A 221 12.23 6.76 -3.57
N ALA A 222 11.07 7.37 -3.29
CA ALA A 222 10.93 8.81 -3.18
C ALA A 222 11.78 9.41 -2.05
N ASN A 223 11.85 8.74 -0.89
CA ASN A 223 12.73 9.19 0.18
C ASN A 223 14.21 9.03 -0.18
N ALA A 224 14.60 7.98 -0.92
CA ALA A 224 15.98 7.85 -1.42
C ALA A 224 16.35 9.03 -2.34
N VAL A 225 15.45 9.41 -3.26
CA VAL A 225 15.63 10.60 -4.11
C VAL A 225 15.73 11.87 -3.29
N ARG A 226 14.82 12.06 -2.32
CA ARG A 226 14.83 13.23 -1.42
C ARG A 226 16.16 13.33 -0.66
N LEU A 227 16.67 12.23 -0.13
CA LEU A 227 17.94 12.19 0.59
C LEU A 227 19.13 12.51 -0.33
N ALA A 228 19.16 11.95 -1.55
CA ALA A 228 20.20 12.25 -2.53
C ALA A 228 20.20 13.72 -2.98
N ALA A 229 19.01 14.28 -3.22
CA ALA A 229 18.86 15.69 -3.55
C ALA A 229 19.28 16.60 -2.38
N SER A 230 18.90 16.25 -1.14
CA SER A 230 19.28 17.00 0.05
C SER A 230 20.79 17.00 0.28
N ASP A 231 21.45 15.85 0.08
CA ASP A 231 22.91 15.74 0.17
C ASP A 231 23.60 16.63 -0.89
N ALA A 232 23.17 16.54 -2.14
CA ALA A 232 23.73 17.38 -3.22
C ALA A 232 23.54 18.87 -2.94
N LYS A 233 22.36 19.27 -2.45
CA LYS A 233 22.08 20.66 -2.01
C LYS A 233 23.01 21.12 -0.90
N GLN A 234 23.33 20.25 0.06
CA GLN A 234 24.28 20.57 1.13
C GLN A 234 25.70 20.77 0.61
N GLN A 235 26.15 19.93 -0.34
CA GLN A 235 27.46 20.09 -0.97
C GLN A 235 27.57 21.43 -1.73
N ILE A 236 26.53 21.80 -2.49
CA ILE A 236 26.47 23.09 -3.20
C ILE A 236 26.50 24.26 -2.22
N LYS A 237 25.71 24.20 -1.14
CA LYS A 237 25.69 25.26 -0.12
C LYS A 237 27.05 25.50 0.54
N LYS A 238 27.86 24.44 0.71
CA LYS A 238 29.22 24.57 1.27
C LYS A 238 30.19 25.30 0.34
N ILE A 239 29.97 25.21 -0.98
CA ILE A 239 30.77 25.92 -1.98
C ILE A 239 30.32 27.39 -2.11
N ALA A 240 29.02 27.64 -1.92
CA ALA A 240 28.43 28.97 -2.03
C ALA A 240 28.60 29.85 -0.79
N ALA A 241 28.94 29.27 0.36
CA ALA A 241 29.15 29.97 1.64
C ALA A 241 30.61 30.41 1.81
#